data_AF-A0A7C6Y236-F1
#
_entry.id   AF-A0A7C6Y236-F1
#
_cell.length_a   1.000
_cell.length_b   1.000
_cell.length_c   1.000
_cell.angle_alpha   90.00
_cell.angle_beta   90.00
_cell.angle_gamma   90.00
#
_symmetry.space_group_name_H-M   'P 1'
#
loop_
_entity.id
_entity.type
_entity.pdbx_description
1 polymer ?
#
loop_
_entity_poly.entity_id
_entity_poly.type
_entity_poly.pdbx_seq_one_letter_code
_entity_poly.pdbx_strand_id
1 'polypeptide(L)'
;QDAYQIEEKTIRLIIERSSNNLYLIHQEINKIKMYALDEKIVYYNDVDLLVTRNLEDNIFSFSTAFLNGNLRLAMQIYDDLLTNRMPPLTVLNHLFNSLQIVLKTKLLMNQGLNQATIASTLGVSSGRTYHLMRTAKQHSLTQIETLIKNLAALDVDIKSGVQDDRLGIELLLLRRLS
;
A
#
# COMPACT_ATOMS: atom_id res chain seq x y z
N GLN A 1 -1.68 -35.63 -6.96
CA GLN A 1 -0.65 -34.61 -6.69
C GLN A 1 -0.28 -34.00 -8.02
N ASP A 2 -0.63 -32.74 -8.26
CA ASP A 2 -0.09 -32.04 -9.43
C ASP A 2 1.40 -31.77 -9.14
N ALA A 3 2.31 -32.45 -9.82
CA ALA A 3 3.74 -32.39 -9.53
C ALA A 3 4.38 -31.10 -10.09
N TYR A 4 4.03 -29.95 -9.51
CA TYR A 4 4.70 -28.67 -9.78
C TYR A 4 5.94 -28.53 -8.90
N GLN A 5 7.07 -28.11 -9.49
CA GLN A 5 8.30 -27.79 -8.78
C GLN A 5 8.34 -26.29 -8.52
N ILE A 6 8.36 -25.90 -7.24
CA ILE A 6 8.38 -24.50 -6.82
C ILE A 6 9.44 -24.34 -5.73
N GLU A 7 10.39 -23.43 -5.92
CA GLU A 7 11.38 -23.12 -4.91
C GLU A 7 10.75 -22.39 -3.71
N GLU A 8 11.28 -22.63 -2.51
CA GLU A 8 10.77 -22.03 -1.27
C GLU A 8 10.76 -20.48 -1.31
N LYS A 9 11.76 -19.87 -1.96
CA LYS A 9 11.81 -18.41 -2.15
C LYS A 9 10.65 -17.89 -3.01
N THR A 10 10.22 -18.67 -4.00
CA THR A 10 9.10 -18.37 -4.89
C THR A 10 7.78 -18.55 -4.15
N ILE A 11 7.65 -19.58 -3.30
CA ILE A 11 6.49 -19.75 -2.41
C ILE A 11 6.34 -18.55 -1.46
N ARG A 12 7.44 -18.12 -0.85
CA ARG A 12 7.46 -16.92 0.02
C ARG A 12 6.97 -15.68 -0.74
N LEU A 13 7.42 -15.48 -1.98
CA LEU A 13 6.97 -14.37 -2.81
C LEU A 13 5.45 -14.39 -3.05
N ILE A 14 4.88 -15.55 -3.38
CA ILE A 14 3.41 -15.69 -3.57
C ILE A 14 2.66 -15.29 -2.30
N ILE A 15 3.12 -15.80 -1.15
CA ILE A 15 2.50 -15.52 0.16
C ILE A 15 2.59 -14.03 0.50
N GLU A 16 3.76 -13.43 0.30
CA GLU A 16 4.01 -12.01 0.56
C GLU A 16 3.13 -11.12 -0.33
N ARG A 17 3.10 -11.38 -1.65
CA ARG A 17 2.34 -10.58 -2.61
C ARG A 17 0.83 -10.72 -2.48
N SER A 18 0.38 -11.83 -1.88
CA SER A 18 -1.02 -12.09 -1.57
C SER A 18 -1.43 -11.63 -0.16
N SER A 19 -0.58 -10.89 0.54
CA SER A 19 -0.84 -10.39 1.91
C SER A 19 -1.24 -11.49 2.90
N ASN A 20 -0.74 -12.72 2.71
CA ASN A 20 -1.14 -13.92 3.47
C ASN A 20 -2.65 -14.23 3.43
N ASN A 21 -3.37 -13.75 2.42
CA ASN A 21 -4.79 -14.01 2.20
C ASN A 21 -4.96 -15.31 1.40
N LEU A 22 -5.50 -16.35 2.03
CA LEU A 22 -5.65 -17.69 1.44
C LEU A 22 -6.48 -17.69 0.14
N TYR A 23 -7.47 -16.82 0.03
CA TYR A 23 -8.29 -16.69 -1.18
C TYR A 23 -7.47 -16.16 -2.36
N LEU A 24 -6.67 -15.12 -2.13
CA LEU A 24 -5.79 -14.54 -3.15
C LEU A 24 -4.69 -15.54 -3.51
N ILE A 25 -4.05 -16.17 -2.52
CA ILE A 25 -3.04 -17.23 -2.75
C ILE A 25 -3.61 -18.31 -3.66
N HIS A 26 -4.84 -18.76 -3.41
CA HIS A 26 -5.49 -19.77 -4.25
C HIS A 26 -5.71 -19.30 -5.69
N GLN A 27 -6.15 -18.05 -5.90
CA GLN A 27 -6.30 -17.49 -7.24
C GLN A 27 -4.96 -17.39 -7.99
N GLU A 28 -3.92 -16.91 -7.31
CA GLU A 28 -2.60 -16.72 -7.89
C GLU A 28 -1.92 -18.07 -8.20
N ILE A 29 -2.09 -19.08 -7.33
CA ILE A 29 -1.64 -20.45 -7.61
C ILE A 29 -2.32 -20.99 -8.88
N ASN A 30 -3.62 -20.73 -9.09
CA ASN A 30 -4.30 -21.20 -10.30
C ASN A 30 -3.76 -20.53 -11.57
N LYS A 31 -3.49 -19.23 -11.55
CA LYS A 31 -2.84 -18.53 -12.67
C LYS A 31 -1.45 -19.08 -12.96
N ILE A 32 -0.63 -19.25 -11.92
CA ILE A 32 0.72 -19.79 -12.04
C ILE A 32 0.69 -21.19 -12.65
N LYS A 33 -0.21 -22.07 -12.19
CA LYS A 33 -0.38 -23.42 -12.74
C LYS A 33 -0.78 -23.38 -14.22
N MET A 34 -1.68 -22.47 -14.61
CA MET A 34 -2.05 -22.31 -16.02
C MET A 34 -0.87 -21.83 -16.87
N TYR A 35 -0.03 -20.94 -16.35
CA TYR A 35 1.14 -20.43 -17.06
C TYR A 35 2.23 -21.49 -17.20
N ALA A 36 2.51 -22.25 -16.13
CA ALA A 36 3.54 -23.27 -16.08
C ALA A 36 3.05 -24.67 -16.48
N LEU A 37 1.95 -24.77 -17.25
CA LEU A 37 1.27 -26.04 -17.51
C LEU A 37 2.17 -27.07 -18.20
N ASP A 38 3.00 -26.61 -19.13
CA ASP A 38 3.86 -27.47 -19.95
C ASP A 38 5.11 -27.94 -19.19
N GLU A 39 5.84 -27.01 -18.58
CA GLU A 39 7.11 -27.31 -17.90
C GLU A 39 6.93 -27.83 -16.48
N LYS A 40 5.81 -27.50 -15.82
CA LYS A 40 5.52 -27.76 -14.41
C LYS A 40 6.59 -27.26 -13.43
N ILE A 41 7.40 -26.30 -13.88
CA ILE A 41 8.40 -25.60 -13.06
C ILE A 41 7.94 -24.15 -12.93
N VAL A 42 7.93 -23.63 -11.71
CA VAL A 42 7.55 -22.24 -11.43
C VAL A 42 8.78 -21.46 -11.03
N TYR A 43 9.25 -20.57 -11.91
CA TYR A 43 10.40 -19.72 -11.62
C TYR A 43 9.98 -18.47 -10.83
N TYR A 44 10.93 -17.92 -10.06
CA TYR A 44 10.72 -16.69 -9.30
C TYR A 44 10.27 -15.53 -10.20
N ASN A 45 10.89 -15.38 -11.37
CA ASN A 45 10.57 -14.31 -12.30
C ASN A 45 9.16 -14.43 -12.87
N ASP A 46 8.65 -15.66 -13.08
CA ASP A 46 7.28 -15.87 -13.53
C ASP A 46 6.29 -15.42 -12.45
N VAL A 47 6.57 -15.72 -11.18
CA VAL A 47 5.74 -15.26 -10.06
C VAL A 47 5.84 -13.75 -9.87
N ASP A 48 7.02 -13.16 -9.98
CA ASP A 48 7.17 -11.70 -9.85
C ASP A 48 6.43 -10.95 -10.99
N LEU A 49 6.36 -11.56 -12.18
CA LEU A 49 5.59 -11.06 -13.31
C LEU A 49 4.06 -11.26 -13.13
N LEU A 50 3.63 -12.45 -12.72
CA LEU A 50 2.23 -12.87 -12.71
C LEU A 50 1.49 -12.46 -11.44
N VAL A 51 2.19 -12.47 -10.30
CA VAL A 51 1.63 -12.18 -8.98
C VAL A 51 1.95 -10.74 -8.63
N THR A 52 1.12 -9.85 -9.16
CA THR A 52 1.18 -8.43 -8.84
C THR A 52 0.95 -8.23 -7.34
N ARG A 53 1.69 -7.31 -6.71
CA ARG A 53 1.39 -6.88 -5.34
C ARG A 53 -0.09 -6.54 -5.22
N ASN A 54 -0.75 -7.06 -4.19
CA ASN A 54 -2.12 -6.66 -3.90
C ASN A 54 -2.21 -5.13 -3.80
N LEU A 55 -3.28 -4.57 -4.36
CA LEU A 55 -3.55 -3.14 -4.37
C LEU A 55 -3.46 -2.52 -2.97
N GLU A 56 -3.95 -3.21 -1.95
CA GLU A 56 -3.86 -2.73 -0.56
C GLU A 56 -2.42 -2.54 -0.09
N ASP A 57 -1.51 -3.46 -0.44
CA ASP A 57 -0.10 -3.39 -0.06
C ASP A 57 0.63 -2.30 -0.86
N ASN A 58 0.26 -2.09 -2.13
CA ASN A 58 0.78 -0.99 -2.93
C ASN A 58 0.36 0.37 -2.36
N ILE A 59 -0.93 0.53 -2.00
CA ILE A 59 -1.44 1.73 -1.34
C ILE A 59 -0.73 1.96 0.00
N PHE A 60 -0.57 0.91 0.80
CA PHE A 60 0.12 1.02 2.09
C PHE A 60 1.59 1.42 1.90
N SER A 61 2.28 0.79 0.95
CA SER A 61 3.67 1.11 0.60
C SER A 61 3.82 2.54 0.09
N PHE A 62 2.90 2.99 -0.77
CA PHE A 62 2.83 4.36 -1.27
C PHE A 62 2.65 5.36 -0.12
N SER A 63 1.67 5.13 0.76
CA SER A 63 1.41 6.01 1.90
C SER A 63 2.57 6.08 2.88
N THR A 64 3.27 4.96 3.10
CA THR A 64 4.46 4.89 3.95
C THR A 64 5.64 5.62 3.31
N ALA A 65 5.86 5.45 2.00
CA ALA A 65 6.89 6.17 1.25
C ALA A 65 6.65 7.68 1.29
N PHE A 66 5.41 8.11 1.07
CA PHE A 66 4.98 9.51 1.20
C PHE A 66 5.22 10.05 2.61
N LEU A 67 4.73 9.36 3.65
CA LEU A 67 4.94 9.78 5.04
C LEU A 67 6.42 9.89 5.38
N ASN A 68 7.26 8.97 4.91
CA ASN A 68 8.70 8.98 5.17
C ASN A 68 9.48 9.98 4.29
N GLY A 69 8.83 10.70 3.37
CA GLY A 69 9.52 11.60 2.45
C GLY A 69 10.43 10.89 1.44
N ASN A 70 10.18 9.60 1.18
CA ASN A 70 10.93 8.86 0.17
C ASN A 70 10.32 9.12 -1.22
N LEU A 71 10.66 10.28 -1.80
CA LEU A 71 10.12 10.71 -3.10
C LEU A 71 10.31 9.66 -4.19
N ARG A 72 11.53 9.10 -4.32
CA ARG A 72 11.85 8.13 -5.38
C ARG A 72 10.91 6.93 -5.33
N LEU A 73 10.73 6.35 -4.14
CA LEU A 73 9.85 5.20 -3.97
C LEU A 73 8.37 5.59 -4.13
N ALA A 74 7.96 6.75 -3.61
CA ALA A 74 6.59 7.22 -3.72
C ALA A 74 6.18 7.46 -5.19
N MET A 75 7.05 8.10 -5.99
CA MET A 75 6.82 8.31 -7.42
C MET A 75 6.77 7.01 -8.19
N GLN A 76 7.71 6.09 -7.93
CA GLN A 76 7.71 4.77 -8.59
C GLN A 76 6.38 4.03 -8.35
N ILE A 77 5.92 3.94 -7.09
CA ILE A 77 4.67 3.25 -6.79
C ILE A 77 3.46 4.01 -7.37
N TYR A 78 3.50 5.35 -7.38
CA TYR A 78 2.45 6.16 -8.00
C TYR A 78 2.32 5.87 -9.50
N ASP A 79 3.43 5.87 -10.24
CA ASP A 79 3.45 5.54 -11.67
C ASP A 79 2.97 4.11 -11.94
N ASP A 80 3.34 3.15 -11.09
CA ASP A 80 2.85 1.78 -11.16
C ASP A 80 1.33 1.70 -10.96
N LEU A 81 0.77 2.45 -9.99
CA LEU A 81 -0.68 2.52 -9.76
C LEU A 81 -1.42 3.09 -10.96
N LEU A 82 -0.90 4.16 -11.58
CA LEU A 82 -1.49 4.76 -12.78
C LEU A 82 -1.41 3.80 -13.98
N THR A 83 -0.28 3.11 -14.14
CA THR A 83 -0.08 2.11 -15.21
C THR A 83 -1.09 0.96 -15.08
N ASN A 84 -1.44 0.58 -13.85
CA ASN A 84 -2.50 -0.36 -13.53
C ASN A 84 -3.92 0.24 -13.64
N ARG A 85 -4.08 1.37 -14.33
CA ARG A 85 -5.34 2.07 -14.62
C ARG A 85 -6.08 2.58 -13.38
N MET A 86 -5.37 2.79 -12.27
CA MET A 86 -5.97 3.49 -11.14
C MET A 86 -6.07 5.00 -11.45
N PRO A 87 -7.25 5.63 -11.34
CA PRO A 87 -7.37 7.06 -11.53
C PRO A 87 -6.55 7.84 -10.48
N PRO A 88 -5.90 8.97 -10.84
CA PRO A 88 -5.11 9.77 -9.90
C PRO A 88 -5.89 10.17 -8.64
N LEU A 89 -7.14 10.61 -8.80
CA LEU A 89 -8.00 10.98 -7.68
C LEU A 89 -8.29 9.80 -6.73
N THR A 90 -8.38 8.58 -7.26
CA THR A 90 -8.52 7.37 -6.44
C THR A 90 -7.26 7.12 -5.61
N VAL A 91 -6.07 7.32 -6.19
CA VAL A 91 -4.80 7.24 -5.45
C VAL A 91 -4.75 8.28 -4.33
N LEU A 92 -5.15 9.52 -4.60
CA LEU A 92 -5.22 10.60 -3.61
C LEU A 92 -6.15 10.23 -2.43
N ASN A 93 -7.34 9.71 -2.73
CA ASN A 93 -8.29 9.26 -1.71
C ASN A 93 -7.73 8.13 -0.85
N HIS A 94 -7.04 7.16 -1.46
CA HIS A 94 -6.38 6.09 -0.74
C HIS A 94 -5.25 6.58 0.16
N LEU A 95 -4.48 7.56 -0.30
CA LEU A 95 -3.44 8.21 0.50
C LEU A 95 -4.04 8.95 1.70
N PHE A 96 -5.11 9.73 1.47
CA PHE A 96 -5.84 10.44 2.52
C PHE A 96 -6.35 9.48 3.61
N ASN A 97 -7.02 8.40 3.22
CA ASN A 97 -7.51 7.39 4.16
C ASN A 97 -6.37 6.69 4.92
N SER A 98 -5.25 6.43 4.24
CA SER A 98 -4.06 5.84 4.86
C SER A 98 -3.43 6.76 5.91
N LEU A 99 -3.41 8.08 5.67
CA LEU A 99 -2.94 9.03 6.67
C LEU A 99 -3.93 9.18 7.83
N GLN A 100 -5.23 9.14 7.57
CA GLN A 100 -6.23 9.15 8.64
C GLN A 100 -6.11 7.93 9.56
N ILE A 101 -5.87 6.74 9.02
CA ILE A 101 -5.69 5.55 9.87
C ILE A 101 -4.40 5.65 10.69
N VAL A 102 -3.31 6.19 10.13
CA VAL A 102 -2.07 6.47 10.89
C VAL A 102 -2.31 7.50 12.00
N LEU A 103 -3.08 8.56 11.73
CA LEU A 103 -3.47 9.55 12.74
C LEU A 103 -4.27 8.91 13.88
N LYS A 104 -5.30 8.12 13.55
CA LYS A 104 -6.10 7.40 14.55
C LYS A 104 -5.23 6.45 15.37
N THR A 105 -4.32 5.70 14.72
CA THR A 105 -3.35 4.85 15.42
C THR A 105 -2.49 5.67 16.39
N LYS A 106 -1.95 6.83 15.97
CA LYS A 106 -1.15 7.71 16.85
C LYS A 106 -1.95 8.14 18.09
N LEU A 107 -3.20 8.57 17.90
CA LEU A 107 -4.06 9.02 18.99
C LEU A 107 -4.34 7.89 20.00
N LEU A 108 -4.67 6.69 19.51
CA LEU A 108 -4.90 5.52 20.36
C LEU A 108 -3.63 5.09 21.11
N MET A 109 -2.46 5.20 20.47
CA MET A 109 -1.17 4.93 21.13
C MET A 109 -0.87 5.94 22.23
N ASN A 110 -1.20 7.22 22.02
CA ASN A 110 -1.04 8.26 23.04
C ASN A 110 -1.98 8.06 24.24
N GLN A 111 -3.08 7.32 24.06
CA GLN A 111 -3.96 6.88 25.14
C GLN A 111 -3.44 5.64 25.90
N GLY A 112 -2.26 5.11 25.51
CA GLY A 112 -1.65 3.95 26.15
C GLY A 112 -2.23 2.60 25.71
N LEU A 113 -3.03 2.56 24.64
CA LEU A 113 -3.64 1.32 24.16
C LEU A 113 -2.61 0.40 23.50
N ASN A 114 -2.77 -0.91 23.73
CA ASN A 114 -1.89 -1.93 23.16
C ASN A 114 -2.31 -2.31 21.72
N GLN A 115 -1.43 -3.04 21.02
CA GLN A 115 -1.64 -3.43 19.62
C GLN A 115 -2.94 -4.21 19.39
N ALA A 116 -3.33 -5.12 20.29
CA ALA A 116 -4.55 -5.92 20.13
C ALA A 116 -5.81 -5.06 20.24
N THR A 117 -5.85 -4.15 21.22
CA THR A 117 -6.96 -3.19 21.39
C THR A 117 -7.04 -2.21 20.22
N ILE A 118 -5.89 -1.74 19.71
CA ILE A 118 -5.86 -0.86 18.54
C ILE A 118 -6.37 -1.60 17.30
N ALA A 119 -5.95 -2.85 17.09
CA ALA A 119 -6.37 -3.67 15.95
C ALA A 119 -7.88 -3.86 15.93
N SER A 120 -8.48 -4.23 17.08
CA SER A 120 -9.93 -4.40 17.19
C SER A 120 -10.68 -3.08 17.02
N THR A 121 -10.16 -1.98 17.60
CA THR A 121 -10.77 -0.64 17.48
C THR A 121 -10.78 -0.14 16.04
N LEU A 122 -9.72 -0.40 15.29
CA LEU A 122 -9.58 0.05 13.90
C LEU A 122 -10.15 -0.94 12.87
N GLY A 123 -10.55 -2.14 13.30
CA GLY A 123 -11.04 -3.19 12.39
C GLY A 123 -9.99 -3.69 11.40
N VAL A 124 -8.70 -3.67 11.77
CA VAL A 124 -7.59 -4.10 10.91
C VAL A 124 -6.82 -5.26 11.53
N SER A 125 -6.12 -6.03 10.69
CA SER A 125 -5.36 -7.19 11.15
C SER A 125 -4.24 -6.81 12.13
N SER A 126 -3.84 -7.76 12.98
CA SER A 126 -2.74 -7.55 13.93
C SER A 126 -1.42 -7.18 13.21
N GLY A 127 -1.12 -7.83 12.09
CA GLY A 127 0.07 -7.53 11.27
C GLY A 127 0.02 -6.11 10.71
N ARG A 128 -1.10 -5.68 10.12
CA ARG A 128 -1.26 -4.32 9.63
C ARG A 128 -1.16 -3.29 10.76
N THR A 129 -1.72 -3.60 11.93
CA THR A 129 -1.63 -2.74 13.12
C THR A 129 -0.19 -2.55 13.59
N TYR A 130 0.62 -3.61 13.57
CA TYR A 130 2.05 -3.50 13.88
C TYR A 130 2.75 -2.46 13.00
N HIS A 131 2.55 -2.53 11.69
CA HIS A 131 3.15 -1.58 10.74
C HIS A 131 2.59 -0.16 10.89
N LEU A 132 1.29 -0.01 11.14
CA LEU A 132 0.67 1.28 11.42
C LEU A 132 1.24 1.92 12.69
N MET A 133 1.38 1.16 13.77
CA MET A 133 1.96 1.65 15.03
C MET A 133 3.42 2.05 14.85
N ARG A 134 4.21 1.28 14.10
CA ARG A 134 5.60 1.62 13.79
C ARG A 134 5.68 2.92 12.99
N THR A 135 4.86 3.08 11.97
CA THR A 135 4.79 4.30 11.15
C THR A 135 4.36 5.49 12.00
N ALA A 136 3.29 5.35 12.78
CA ALA A 136 2.79 6.40 13.68
C ALA A 136 3.85 6.83 14.70
N LYS A 137 4.69 5.94 15.23
CA LYS A 137 5.79 6.32 16.13
C LYS A 137 6.81 7.26 15.49
N GLN A 138 7.09 7.11 14.20
CA GLN A 138 8.14 7.84 13.49
C GLN A 138 7.76 9.29 13.14
N HIS A 139 6.47 9.62 13.15
CA HIS A 139 5.96 10.93 12.74
C HIS A 139 5.29 11.67 13.89
N SER A 140 5.40 13.00 13.91
CA SER A 140 4.70 13.81 14.92
C SER A 140 3.20 13.91 14.60
N LEU A 141 2.38 14.16 15.62
CA LEU A 141 0.93 14.35 15.42
C LEU A 141 0.66 15.53 14.47
N THR A 142 1.35 16.65 14.71
CA THR A 142 1.21 17.89 13.92
C THR A 142 1.61 17.70 12.46
N GLN A 143 2.64 16.89 12.19
CA GLN A 143 3.06 16.56 10.84
C GLN A 143 1.98 15.78 10.09
N ILE A 144 1.41 14.74 10.70
CA ILE A 144 0.35 13.93 10.08
C ILE A 144 -0.90 14.80 9.81
N GLU A 145 -1.31 15.62 10.77
CA GLU A 145 -2.44 16.54 10.61
C GLU A 145 -2.23 17.55 9.49
N THR A 146 -1.03 18.10 9.37
CA THR A 146 -0.68 19.06 8.31
C THR A 146 -0.76 18.39 6.93
N LEU A 147 -0.23 17.17 6.80
CA LEU A 147 -0.31 16.42 5.54
C LEU A 147 -1.76 16.10 5.15
N ILE A 148 -2.61 15.72 6.11
CA ILE A 148 -4.04 15.48 5.88
C ILE A 148 -4.73 16.77 5.39
N LYS A 149 -4.43 17.93 5.99
CA LYS A 149 -4.96 19.22 5.55
C LYS A 149 -4.53 19.56 4.12
N ASN A 150 -3.26 19.35 3.79
CA ASN A 150 -2.75 19.58 2.43
C ASN A 150 -3.41 18.68 1.40
N LEU A 151 -3.64 17.40 1.75
CA LEU A 151 -4.38 16.46 0.90
C LEU A 151 -5.83 16.90 0.68
N ALA A 152 -6.51 17.36 1.73
CA ALA A 152 -7.88 17.85 1.64
C ALA A 152 -7.99 19.12 0.78
N ALA A 153 -7.04 20.05 0.90
CA ALA A 153 -6.98 21.24 0.05
C ALA A 153 -6.78 20.86 -1.43
N LEU A 154 -5.85 19.95 -1.71
CA LEU A 154 -5.60 19.47 -3.06
C LEU A 154 -6.83 18.76 -3.67
N ASP A 155 -7.56 17.96 -2.90
CA ASP A 155 -8.79 17.31 -3.35
C ASP A 155 -9.85 18.33 -3.81
N VAL A 156 -9.97 19.45 -3.10
CA VAL A 156 -10.86 20.56 -3.48
C VAL A 156 -10.38 21.25 -4.76
N ASP A 157 -9.08 21.56 -4.86
CA ASP A 157 -8.50 22.21 -6.05
C ASP A 157 -8.68 21.34 -7.31
N ILE A 158 -8.54 20.02 -7.17
CA ILE A 158 -8.76 19.08 -8.28
C ILE A 158 -10.24 19.03 -8.67
N LYS A 159 -11.15 18.83 -7.69
CA LYS A 159 -12.59 18.71 -7.96
C LYS A 159 -13.22 20.00 -8.50
N SER A 160 -12.62 21.15 -8.21
CA SER A 160 -13.03 22.45 -8.75
C SER A 160 -12.39 22.80 -10.09
N GLY A 161 -11.48 21.95 -10.60
CA GLY A 161 -10.77 22.18 -11.86
C GLY A 161 -9.68 23.25 -11.80
N VAL A 162 -9.32 23.72 -10.60
CA VAL A 162 -8.22 24.68 -10.39
C VAL A 162 -6.87 24.01 -10.64
N GLN A 163 -6.77 22.71 -10.34
CA GLN A 163 -5.55 21.92 -10.45
C GLN A 163 -5.81 20.64 -11.23
N ASP A 164 -4.92 20.31 -12.18
CA ASP A 164 -4.90 19.00 -12.83
C ASP A 164 -4.59 17.89 -11.80
N ASP A 165 -5.29 16.77 -11.88
CA ASP A 165 -5.26 15.74 -10.85
C ASP A 165 -3.88 15.09 -10.73
N ARG A 166 -3.30 14.70 -11.86
CA ARG A 166 -1.96 14.11 -11.92
C ARG A 166 -0.89 15.10 -11.48
N LEU A 167 -0.85 16.28 -12.10
CA LEU A 167 0.15 17.29 -11.77
C LEU A 167 0.05 17.72 -10.30
N GLY A 168 -1.17 17.86 -9.76
CA GLY A 168 -1.42 18.20 -8.37
C GLY A 168 -0.82 17.20 -7.39
N ILE A 169 -0.99 15.90 -7.67
CA ILE A 169 -0.42 14.83 -6.85
C ILE A 169 1.11 14.79 -6.99
N GLU A 170 1.64 14.92 -8.20
CA GLU A 170 3.10 14.95 -8.43
C GLU A 170 3.77 16.12 -7.65
N LEU A 171 3.17 17.31 -7.68
CA LEU A 171 3.63 18.47 -6.91
C LEU A 171 3.53 18.25 -5.40
N LEU A 172 2.48 17.58 -4.92
CA LEU A 172 2.35 17.20 -3.51
C LEU A 172 3.50 16.27 -3.08
N LEU A 173 3.80 15.24 -3.89
CA LEU A 173 4.91 14.32 -3.62
C LEU A 173 6.25 15.06 -3.55
N LEU A 174 6.49 16.01 -4.46
CA LEU A 174 7.70 16.84 -4.47
C LEU A 174 7.82 17.74 -3.22
N ARG A 175 6.73 18.42 -2.85
CA ARG A 175 6.68 19.31 -1.66
C ARG A 175 6.91 18.56 -0.35
N ARG A 176 6.67 17.25 -0.30
CA ARG A 176 6.94 16.45 0.90
C ARG A 176 8.44 16.38 1.24
N LEU A 177 9.35 16.67 0.32
CA LEU A 177 10.80 16.72 0.57
C LEU A 177 11.27 17.98 1.32
N SER A 178 10.53 19.08 1.21
CA SER A 178 10.84 20.38 1.85
C SER A 178 10.24 20.49 3.23
#